data_AF-A0A316C3B2-F1
#
_entry.id   AF-A0A316C3B2-F1
#
_cell.length_a   1.000
_cell.length_b   1.000
_cell.length_c   1.000
_cell.angle_alpha   90.00
_cell.angle_beta   90.00
_cell.angle_gamma   90.00
#
_symmetry.space_group_name_H-M   'P 1'
#
loop_
_entity.id
_entity.type
_entity.pdbx_description
1 polymer ?
#
loop_
_entity_poly.entity_id
_entity_poly.type
_entity_poly.pdbx_seq_one_letter_code
_entity_poly.pdbx_strand_id
1 'polypeptide(L)'
;MSNTDFCQLTTKDYTILEVMLERCMGQDDPLRELLRRKLDGARVMFRDDIPDNVVTLSSRVVYRVDDGPAETRIVAHDEMRGMVGSVLPISNPRGLGLMGLAEGQSIIIRRTDGGEEKLTVQEVAYQPEAARKAAEGARDGGRPRQGGPILRVVHRSDDVSPRPIRVMPLPPFDGGPDDPGPSAA
;
A
#
# COMPACT_ATOMS: atom_id res chain seq x y z
N MET A 1 19.83 -29.85 10.17
CA MET A 1 18.36 -29.78 10.26
C MET A 1 17.94 -28.60 9.42
N SER A 2 17.48 -28.85 8.20
CA SER A 2 16.96 -27.82 7.29
C SER A 2 15.66 -27.29 7.89
N ASN A 3 15.71 -26.10 8.49
CA ASN A 3 14.50 -25.37 8.87
C ASN A 3 13.81 -24.96 7.56
N THR A 4 12.88 -25.78 7.10
CA THR A 4 12.00 -25.41 6.00
C THR A 4 11.04 -24.35 6.54
N ASP A 5 11.45 -23.09 6.43
CA ASP A 5 10.56 -21.97 6.74
C ASP A 5 9.44 -21.97 5.70
N PHE A 6 8.21 -22.11 6.15
CA PHE A 6 7.05 -22.07 5.27
C PHE A 6 6.97 -20.69 4.62
N CYS A 7 7.14 -20.63 3.31
CA CYS A 7 7.23 -19.39 2.54
C CYS A 7 6.32 -19.51 1.31
N GLN A 8 5.38 -18.59 1.14
CA GLN A 8 4.51 -18.52 -0.04
C GLN A 8 4.81 -17.24 -0.82
N LEU A 9 5.16 -17.35 -2.10
CA LEU A 9 5.52 -16.20 -2.91
C LEU A 9 4.71 -16.16 -4.19
N THR A 10 4.37 -14.97 -4.66
CA THR A 10 3.90 -14.83 -6.04
C THR A 10 5.05 -15.06 -7.01
N THR A 11 4.77 -15.42 -8.26
CA THR A 11 5.82 -15.53 -9.30
C THR A 11 6.64 -14.25 -9.42
N LYS A 12 6.00 -13.08 -9.33
CA LYS A 12 6.67 -11.77 -9.36
C LYS A 12 7.64 -11.62 -8.20
N ASP A 13 7.19 -11.89 -6.99
CA ASP A 13 8.00 -11.72 -5.78
C ASP A 13 9.17 -12.70 -5.75
N TYR A 14 8.95 -13.94 -6.19
CA TYR A 14 10.01 -14.94 -6.33
C TYR A 14 11.13 -14.43 -7.26
N THR A 15 10.81 -13.97 -8.46
CA THR A 15 11.80 -13.43 -9.41
C THR A 15 12.56 -12.24 -8.85
N ILE A 16 11.88 -11.38 -8.09
CA ILE A 16 12.54 -10.24 -7.43
C ILE A 16 13.58 -10.72 -6.41
N LEU A 17 13.22 -11.68 -5.54
CA LEU A 17 14.12 -12.22 -4.54
C LEU A 17 15.29 -13.01 -5.18
N GLU A 18 15.03 -13.71 -6.29
CA GLU A 18 16.05 -14.39 -7.09
C GLU A 18 17.09 -13.40 -7.62
N VAL A 19 16.65 -12.31 -8.26
CA VAL A 19 17.54 -11.24 -8.74
C VAL A 19 18.29 -10.56 -7.58
N MET A 20 17.67 -10.40 -6.41
CA MET A 20 18.38 -9.91 -5.22
C MET A 20 19.49 -10.86 -4.79
N LEU A 21 19.24 -12.17 -4.80
CA LEU A 21 20.23 -13.19 -4.43
C LEU A 21 21.42 -13.21 -5.41
N GLU A 22 21.16 -13.02 -6.70
CA GLU A 22 22.19 -12.91 -7.73
C GLU A 22 23.09 -11.68 -7.53
N ARG A 23 22.54 -10.59 -6.97
CA ARG A 23 23.26 -9.33 -6.73
C ARG A 23 24.04 -9.29 -5.41
N CYS A 24 23.80 -10.23 -4.49
CA CYS A 24 24.56 -10.33 -3.24
C CYS A 24 26.07 -10.50 -3.53
N MET A 25 26.88 -9.58 -3.02
CA MET A 25 28.33 -9.56 -3.23
C MET A 25 29.02 -10.35 -2.10
N GLY A 26 29.64 -11.48 -2.44
CA GLY A 26 30.40 -12.29 -1.48
C GLY A 26 29.56 -13.27 -0.64
N GLN A 27 30.26 -14.12 0.14
CA GLN A 27 29.60 -15.11 1.00
C GLN A 27 29.11 -14.54 2.34
N ASP A 28 29.63 -13.40 2.76
CA ASP A 28 29.32 -12.76 4.05
C ASP A 28 28.11 -11.82 4.03
N ASP A 29 27.38 -11.74 2.91
CA ASP A 29 26.17 -10.93 2.85
C ASP A 29 25.08 -11.54 3.76
N PRO A 30 24.63 -10.82 4.82
CA PRO A 30 23.69 -11.35 5.80
C PRO A 30 22.32 -11.70 5.20
N LEU A 31 21.96 -11.12 4.04
CA LEU A 31 20.73 -11.42 3.33
C LEU A 31 20.82 -12.69 2.50
N ARG A 32 22.02 -13.07 2.04
CA ARG A 32 22.22 -14.17 1.10
C ARG A 32 21.67 -15.49 1.61
N GLU A 33 21.96 -15.82 2.87
CA GLU A 33 21.50 -17.06 3.48
C GLU A 33 19.97 -17.05 3.67
N LEU A 34 19.40 -15.91 4.09
CA LEU A 34 17.96 -15.78 4.27
C LEU A 34 17.21 -15.85 2.93
N LEU A 35 17.75 -15.23 1.87
CA LEU A 35 17.22 -15.30 0.50
C LEU A 35 17.21 -16.75 0.01
N ARG A 36 18.32 -17.47 0.16
CA ARG A 36 18.43 -18.89 -0.23
C ARG A 36 17.40 -19.75 0.49
N ARG A 37 17.34 -19.66 1.83
CA ARG A 37 16.37 -20.41 2.63
C ARG A 37 14.94 -20.16 2.18
N LYS A 38 14.59 -18.90 1.91
CA LYS A 38 13.25 -18.52 1.44
C LYS A 38 12.95 -19.01 0.04
N LEU A 39 13.88 -18.90 -0.90
CA LEU A 39 13.71 -19.36 -2.27
C LEU A 39 13.61 -20.89 -2.35
N ASP A 40 14.50 -21.61 -1.65
CA ASP A 40 14.50 -23.08 -1.61
C ASP A 40 13.21 -23.65 -0.96
N GLY A 41 12.67 -22.94 0.03
CA GLY A 41 11.43 -23.33 0.72
C GLY A 41 10.15 -22.72 0.13
N ALA A 42 10.23 -21.92 -0.93
CA ALA A 42 9.09 -21.17 -1.45
C ALA A 42 8.11 -22.05 -2.20
N ARG A 43 6.82 -21.94 -1.83
CA ARG A 43 5.72 -22.39 -2.67
C ARG A 43 5.30 -21.23 -3.58
N VAL A 44 5.61 -21.33 -4.86
CA VAL A 44 5.30 -20.28 -5.85
C VAL A 44 3.85 -20.38 -6.30
N MET A 45 3.07 -19.32 -6.07
CA MET A 45 1.66 -19.19 -6.41
C MET A 45 1.44 -18.18 -7.54
N PHE A 46 0.34 -18.33 -8.27
CA PHE A 46 -0.16 -17.24 -9.09
C PHE A 46 -0.69 -16.11 -8.21
N ARG A 47 -0.72 -14.91 -8.79
CA ARG A 47 -1.18 -13.70 -8.10
C ARG A 47 -2.61 -13.84 -7.57
N ASP A 48 -3.47 -14.52 -8.31
CA ASP A 48 -4.89 -14.67 -7.94
C ASP A 48 -5.10 -15.79 -6.89
N ASP A 49 -4.19 -16.76 -6.84
CA ASP A 49 -4.28 -17.92 -5.93
C ASP A 49 -3.64 -17.67 -4.57
N ILE A 50 -2.79 -16.64 -4.44
CA ILE A 50 -2.15 -16.36 -3.16
C ILE A 50 -3.20 -15.95 -2.11
N PRO A 51 -3.18 -16.54 -0.89
CA PRO A 51 -4.08 -16.17 0.19
C PRO A 51 -3.92 -14.69 0.57
N ASP A 52 -5.00 -14.06 1.00
CA ASP A 52 -5.05 -12.65 1.40
C ASP A 52 -4.32 -12.36 2.72
N ASN A 53 -4.17 -13.38 3.56
CA ASN A 53 -3.44 -13.33 4.83
C ASN A 53 -1.93 -13.59 4.70
N VAL A 54 -1.38 -13.63 3.48
CA VAL A 54 0.06 -13.82 3.22
C VAL A 54 0.72 -12.49 2.91
N VAL A 55 1.87 -12.25 3.53
CA VAL A 55 2.69 -11.06 3.26
C VAL A 55 3.31 -11.15 1.87
N THR A 56 2.87 -10.27 0.98
CA THR A 56 3.46 -10.04 -0.35
C THR A 56 4.16 -8.68 -0.42
N LEU A 57 4.86 -8.43 -1.51
CA LEU A 57 5.47 -7.13 -1.74
C LEU A 57 4.43 -6.00 -1.79
N SER A 58 4.72 -4.88 -1.14
CA SER A 58 3.83 -3.73 -0.91
C SER A 58 2.64 -4.01 0.02
N SER A 59 2.68 -5.13 0.76
CA SER A 59 1.70 -5.38 1.83
C SER A 59 1.95 -4.49 3.05
N ARG A 60 0.87 -4.09 3.73
CA ARG A 60 0.93 -3.47 5.06
C ARG A 60 0.72 -4.58 6.09
N VAL A 61 1.67 -4.70 7.00
CA VAL A 61 1.75 -5.83 7.94
C VAL A 61 1.88 -5.29 9.35
N VAL A 62 1.12 -5.88 10.27
CA VAL A 62 1.33 -5.78 11.71
C VAL A 62 2.16 -6.98 12.13
N TYR A 63 3.37 -6.75 12.64
CA TYR A 63 4.25 -7.83 13.08
C TYR A 63 4.88 -7.50 14.43
N ARG A 64 5.40 -8.54 15.09
CA ARG A 64 6.14 -8.42 16.36
C ARG A 64 7.55 -8.95 16.18
N VAL A 65 8.50 -8.30 16.86
CA VAL A 65 9.86 -8.81 17.06
C VAL A 65 9.96 -9.34 18.47
N ASP A 66 10.28 -10.63 18.61
CA ASP A 66 10.35 -11.35 19.89
C ASP A 66 9.10 -11.10 20.75
N ASP A 67 9.28 -10.69 22.01
CA ASP A 67 8.21 -10.30 22.95
C ASP A 67 7.97 -8.78 22.98
N GLY A 68 8.44 -8.06 21.96
CA GLY A 68 8.26 -6.61 21.84
C GLY A 68 6.84 -6.17 21.50
N PRO A 69 6.59 -4.85 21.40
CA PRO A 69 5.33 -4.32 20.88
C PRO A 69 5.13 -4.69 19.41
N ALA A 70 3.86 -4.75 18.98
CA ALA A 70 3.55 -4.92 17.56
C ALA A 70 3.81 -3.61 16.80
N GLU A 71 4.43 -3.71 15.63
CA GLU A 71 4.72 -2.61 14.71
C GLU A 71 3.92 -2.78 13.43
N THR A 72 3.46 -1.67 12.85
CA THR A 72 2.83 -1.66 11.52
C THR A 72 3.80 -1.09 10.50
N ARG A 73 4.14 -1.86 9.46
CA ARG A 73 5.04 -1.42 8.38
C ARG A 73 4.53 -1.87 7.01
N ILE A 74 5.06 -1.26 5.96
CA ILE A 74 4.85 -1.67 4.57
C ILE A 74 6.10 -2.41 4.11
N VAL A 75 5.96 -3.69 3.76
CA VAL A 75 7.08 -4.49 3.22
C VAL A 75 7.25 -4.13 1.75
N ALA A 76 8.33 -3.47 1.36
CA ALA A 76 8.48 -2.95 -0.01
C ALA A 76 9.96 -2.91 -0.46
N HIS A 77 10.19 -2.40 -1.68
CA HIS A 77 11.52 -2.03 -2.13
C HIS A 77 12.03 -0.75 -1.45
N ASP A 78 13.35 -0.57 -1.47
CA ASP A 78 14.06 0.59 -0.92
C ASP A 78 13.58 1.93 -1.53
N GLU A 79 13.09 1.88 -2.78
CA GLU A 79 12.77 3.06 -3.58
C GLU A 79 11.42 3.71 -3.27
N MET A 80 10.66 3.22 -2.27
CA MET A 80 9.38 3.81 -1.90
C MET A 80 9.60 5.10 -1.09
N ARG A 81 9.96 6.17 -1.82
CA ARG A 81 10.23 7.52 -1.28
C ARG A 81 8.93 8.15 -0.77
N GLY A 82 8.99 8.79 0.40
CA GLY A 82 7.91 9.63 0.95
C GLY A 82 7.19 9.09 2.19
N MET A 83 7.46 7.85 2.61
CA MET A 83 6.87 7.25 3.82
C MET A 83 7.95 6.84 4.84
N VAL A 84 8.80 7.81 5.22
CA VAL A 84 9.90 7.60 6.16
C VAL A 84 9.38 7.01 7.47
N GLY A 85 9.99 5.93 7.92
CA GLY A 85 9.60 5.24 9.16
C GLY A 85 8.37 4.33 9.05
N SER A 86 7.70 4.26 7.90
CA SER A 86 6.58 3.30 7.68
C SER A 86 6.97 2.15 6.76
N VAL A 87 7.98 2.33 5.92
CA VAL A 87 8.46 1.28 5.00
C VAL A 87 9.49 0.40 5.71
N LEU A 88 9.38 -0.91 5.48
CA LEU A 88 10.35 -1.92 5.86
C LEU A 88 10.91 -2.55 4.57
N PRO A 89 12.08 -2.10 4.09
CA PRO A 89 12.65 -2.57 2.84
C PRO A 89 12.96 -4.08 2.86
N ILE A 90 12.76 -4.77 1.75
CA ILE A 90 13.20 -6.17 1.58
C ILE A 90 14.73 -6.30 1.51
N SER A 91 15.46 -5.19 1.35
CA SER A 91 16.91 -5.08 1.56
C SER A 91 17.32 -5.12 3.04
N ASN A 92 16.35 -5.13 3.97
CA ASN A 92 16.60 -5.35 5.39
C ASN A 92 16.23 -6.79 5.77
N PRO A 93 17.01 -7.48 6.63
CA PRO A 93 16.70 -8.84 7.09
C PRO A 93 15.27 -8.98 7.62
N ARG A 94 14.73 -7.96 8.31
CA ARG A 94 13.36 -7.98 8.82
C ARG A 94 12.32 -7.95 7.70
N GLY A 95 12.48 -7.06 6.73
CA GLY A 95 11.56 -6.95 5.59
C GLY A 95 11.57 -8.21 4.73
N LEU A 96 12.76 -8.74 4.49
CA LEU A 96 12.90 -10.04 3.81
C LEU A 96 12.29 -11.18 4.63
N GLY A 97 12.54 -11.21 5.94
CA GLY A 97 12.04 -12.23 6.86
C GLY A 97 10.51 -12.38 6.82
N LEU A 98 9.79 -11.26 6.75
CA LEU A 98 8.33 -11.25 6.69
C LEU A 98 7.75 -11.73 5.35
N MET A 99 8.48 -11.58 4.24
CA MET A 99 7.99 -11.98 2.90
C MET A 99 7.55 -13.44 2.89
N GLY A 100 6.31 -13.67 2.44
CA GLY A 100 5.71 -14.97 2.24
C GLY A 100 5.25 -15.71 3.51
N LEU A 101 5.32 -15.06 4.68
CA LEU A 101 4.68 -15.57 5.89
C LEU A 101 3.19 -15.25 5.88
N ALA A 102 2.39 -16.16 6.41
CA ALA A 102 0.98 -15.91 6.70
C ALA A 102 0.78 -15.36 8.12
N GLU A 103 -0.39 -14.78 8.38
CA GLU A 103 -0.81 -14.42 9.74
C GLU A 103 -0.65 -15.57 10.73
N GLY A 104 -0.14 -15.25 11.93
CA GLY A 104 0.18 -16.22 12.98
C GLY A 104 1.50 -16.97 12.78
N GLN A 105 2.14 -16.87 11.61
CA GLN A 105 3.43 -17.51 11.37
C GLN A 105 4.60 -16.68 11.86
N SER A 106 5.71 -17.37 12.12
CA SER A 106 6.94 -16.76 12.60
C SER A 106 8.17 -17.35 11.94
N ILE A 107 9.22 -16.54 11.86
CA ILE A 107 10.54 -16.93 11.36
C ILE A 107 11.62 -16.42 12.31
N ILE A 108 12.72 -17.15 12.42
CA ILE A 108 13.93 -16.68 13.10
C ILE A 108 14.90 -16.17 12.05
N ILE A 109 15.32 -14.91 12.19
CA ILE A 109 16.31 -14.27 11.34
C ILE A 109 17.56 -13.90 12.15
N ARG A 110 18.69 -13.80 11.46
CA ARG A 110 19.92 -13.24 12.02
C ARG A 110 19.94 -11.73 11.81
N ARG A 111 20.26 -11.01 12.86
CA ARG A 111 20.51 -9.57 12.85
C ARG A 111 21.90 -9.29 12.29
N THR A 112 22.11 -8.06 11.84
CA THR A 112 23.41 -7.57 11.36
C THR A 112 24.50 -7.56 12.44
N ASP A 113 24.14 -7.59 13.72
CA ASP A 113 25.08 -7.70 14.84
C ASP A 113 25.37 -9.15 15.28
N GLY A 114 24.85 -10.14 14.53
CA GLY A 114 25.05 -11.56 14.80
C GLY A 114 24.05 -12.18 15.77
N GLY A 115 23.18 -11.39 16.41
CA GLY A 115 22.08 -11.91 17.22
C GLY A 115 20.99 -12.58 16.37
N GLU A 116 20.13 -13.38 17.00
CA GLU A 116 18.91 -13.89 16.36
C GLU A 116 17.68 -13.18 16.94
N GLU A 117 16.68 -12.97 16.10
CA GLU A 117 15.38 -12.43 16.50
C GLU A 117 14.25 -13.18 15.80
N LYS A 118 13.14 -13.35 16.50
CA LYS A 118 11.93 -13.99 15.98
C LYS A 118 10.95 -12.94 15.49
N LEU A 119 10.62 -12.99 14.21
CA LEU A 119 9.54 -12.19 13.65
C LEU A 119 8.26 -12.99 13.64
N THR A 120 7.15 -12.40 14.06
CA THR A 120 5.82 -13.02 14.01
C THR A 120 4.84 -12.10 13.31
N VAL A 121 4.18 -12.57 12.25
CA VAL A 121 3.11 -11.83 11.58
C VAL A 121 1.86 -11.93 12.44
N GLN A 122 1.33 -10.79 12.86
CA GLN A 122 0.06 -10.72 13.59
C GLN A 122 -1.11 -10.54 12.65
N GLU A 123 -0.97 -9.64 11.67
CA GLU A 123 -2.03 -9.27 10.74
C GLU A 123 -1.45 -8.75 9.42
N VAL A 124 -2.09 -9.07 8.29
CA VAL A 124 -1.85 -8.46 6.98
C VAL A 124 -2.97 -7.46 6.70
N ALA A 125 -2.83 -6.25 7.25
CA ALA A 125 -3.82 -5.18 7.17
C ALA A 125 -4.12 -4.70 5.73
N TYR A 126 -3.21 -4.93 4.78
CA TYR A 126 -3.43 -4.68 3.35
C TYR A 126 -2.55 -5.57 2.50
N GLN A 127 -3.13 -6.15 1.45
CA GLN A 127 -2.41 -6.91 0.42
C GLN A 127 -2.85 -6.44 -0.99
N PRO A 128 -1.91 -6.09 -1.90
CA PRO A 128 -2.26 -5.61 -3.24
C PRO A 128 -2.91 -6.67 -4.13
N GLU A 129 -2.68 -7.96 -3.90
CA GLU A 129 -3.32 -9.07 -4.60
C GLU A 129 -4.79 -9.21 -4.21
N ALA A 130 -5.10 -9.25 -2.91
CA ALA A 130 -6.47 -9.25 -2.40
C ALA A 130 -7.27 -8.03 -2.86
N ALA A 131 -6.68 -6.83 -2.80
CA ALA A 131 -7.33 -5.60 -3.23
C ALA A 131 -7.71 -5.64 -4.74
N ARG A 132 -6.85 -6.22 -5.57
CA ARG A 132 -7.12 -6.40 -7.00
C ARG A 132 -8.26 -7.39 -7.23
N LYS A 133 -8.23 -8.57 -6.57
CA LYS A 133 -9.30 -9.57 -6.68
C LYS A 133 -10.67 -8.99 -6.31
N ALA A 134 -10.73 -8.22 -5.24
CA ALA A 134 -11.94 -7.52 -4.82
C ALA A 134 -12.45 -6.52 -5.89
N ALA A 135 -11.55 -5.77 -6.51
CA ALA A 135 -11.90 -4.82 -7.58
C ALA A 135 -12.37 -5.51 -8.87
N GLU A 136 -11.83 -6.68 -9.22
CA GLU A 136 -12.24 -7.46 -10.38
C GLU A 136 -13.61 -8.15 -10.15
N GLY A 137 -13.84 -8.73 -8.97
CA GLY A 137 -15.14 -9.29 -8.60
C GLY A 137 -16.27 -8.26 -8.60
N ALA A 138 -15.98 -7.00 -8.26
CA ALA A 138 -16.94 -5.91 -8.36
C ALA A 138 -17.31 -5.54 -9.81
N ARG A 139 -16.42 -5.80 -10.79
CA ARG A 139 -16.66 -5.52 -12.22
C ARG A 139 -17.45 -6.63 -12.91
N ASP A 140 -17.22 -7.88 -12.52
CA ASP A 140 -17.90 -9.06 -13.08
C ASP A 140 -19.27 -9.34 -12.42
N GLY A 141 -19.54 -8.73 -11.26
CA GLY A 141 -20.80 -8.80 -10.51
C GLY A 141 -21.99 -8.08 -11.16
N GLY A 142 -22.18 -8.21 -12.47
CA GLY A 142 -23.30 -7.69 -13.25
C GLY A 142 -24.65 -8.32 -12.88
N ARG A 143 -25.22 -7.90 -11.73
CA ARG A 143 -26.66 -7.73 -11.54
C ARG A 143 -26.89 -6.47 -10.71
N PRO A 144 -27.71 -5.51 -11.17
CA PRO A 144 -28.07 -4.36 -10.35
C PRO A 144 -28.89 -4.85 -9.16
N ARG A 145 -28.43 -4.56 -7.94
CA ARG A 145 -29.31 -4.52 -6.77
C ARG A 145 -30.30 -3.38 -7.02
N GLN A 146 -31.57 -3.73 -7.21
CA GLN A 146 -32.66 -2.76 -7.15
C GLN A 146 -32.63 -2.08 -5.78
N GLY A 147 -32.36 -0.78 -5.72
CA GLY A 147 -32.52 0.02 -4.50
C GLY A 147 -31.32 0.84 -3.99
N GLY A 148 -30.37 1.25 -4.84
CA GLY A 148 -29.36 2.26 -4.48
C GLY A 148 -29.77 3.68 -4.94
N PRO A 149 -29.48 4.75 -4.16
CA PRO A 149 -29.87 6.11 -4.52
C PRO A 149 -29.20 6.54 -5.82
N ILE A 150 -30.00 7.06 -6.74
CA ILE A 150 -29.54 7.58 -8.03
C ILE A 150 -28.81 8.90 -7.76
N LEU A 151 -27.48 8.88 -7.80
CA LEU A 151 -26.69 10.10 -7.82
C LEU A 151 -26.85 10.76 -9.19
N ARG A 152 -27.61 11.85 -9.21
CA ARG A 152 -27.80 12.69 -10.40
C ARG A 152 -26.66 13.69 -10.49
N VAL A 153 -25.82 13.55 -11.51
CA VAL A 153 -24.77 14.54 -11.81
C VAL A 153 -25.42 15.83 -12.30
N VAL A 154 -25.32 16.89 -11.50
CA VAL A 154 -25.75 18.27 -11.82
C VAL A 154 -24.55 19.20 -11.85
N HIS A 155 -23.56 18.87 -12.68
CA HIS A 155 -22.63 19.87 -13.17
C HIS A 155 -21.97 19.38 -14.46
N ARG A 156 -22.36 19.96 -15.58
CA ARG A 156 -21.58 19.94 -16.81
C ARG A 156 -21.21 21.40 -17.05
N SER A 157 -20.02 21.79 -16.61
CA SER A 157 -19.41 23.06 -17.01
C SER A 157 -18.97 22.90 -18.46
N ASP A 158 -19.87 23.24 -19.37
CA ASP A 158 -19.60 23.62 -20.75
C ASP A 158 -20.92 24.17 -21.31
N ASP A 159 -21.18 25.45 -21.04
CA ASP A 159 -21.70 26.40 -22.03
C ASP A 159 -21.74 27.81 -21.41
N VAL A 160 -20.77 28.63 -21.79
CA VAL A 160 -20.94 30.08 -21.75
C VAL A 160 -21.72 30.45 -23.01
N SER A 161 -22.95 30.88 -22.83
CA SER A 161 -23.63 31.77 -23.77
C SER A 161 -24.49 32.78 -23.00
N PRO A 162 -24.37 34.09 -23.30
CA PRO A 162 -24.88 35.16 -22.45
C PRO A 162 -26.40 35.30 -22.59
N ARG A 163 -27.11 35.37 -21.46
CA ARG A 163 -28.52 35.80 -21.47
C ARG A 163 -28.58 37.34 -21.48
N PRO A 164 -29.43 37.97 -22.31
CA PRO A 164 -29.62 39.40 -22.25
C PRO A 164 -30.20 39.79 -20.90
N ILE A 165 -29.53 40.70 -20.20
CA ILE A 165 -29.97 41.31 -18.97
C ILE A 165 -31.28 42.05 -19.29
N ARG A 166 -32.40 41.59 -18.73
CA ARG A 166 -33.62 42.40 -18.65
C ARG A 166 -33.34 43.54 -17.69
N VAL A 167 -33.06 44.70 -18.25
CA VAL A 167 -33.00 45.96 -17.50
C VAL A 167 -34.40 46.26 -17.00
N MET A 168 -34.64 46.12 -15.69
CA MET A 168 -35.78 46.77 -15.05
C MET A 168 -35.41 48.24 -14.83
N PRO A 169 -36.31 49.20 -15.10
CA PRO A 169 -36.04 50.58 -14.75
C PRO A 169 -36.00 50.71 -13.23
N LEU A 170 -34.88 51.20 -12.71
CA LEU A 170 -34.75 51.64 -11.32
C LEU A 170 -35.65 52.88 -11.09
N PRO A 171 -36.31 53.00 -9.93
CA PRO A 171 -37.00 54.24 -9.55
C PRO A 171 -35.99 55.39 -9.38
N PRO A 172 -36.40 56.65 -9.58
CA PRO A 172 -35.52 57.79 -9.38
C PRO A 172 -35.14 57.88 -7.89
N PHE A 173 -33.83 57.81 -7.61
CA PHE A 173 -33.28 58.16 -6.32
C PHE A 173 -33.15 59.68 -6.24
N ASP A 174 -33.99 60.31 -5.42
CA ASP A 174 -33.82 61.68 -4.97
C ASP A 174 -32.54 61.81 -4.14
N GLY A 175 -31.80 62.90 -4.39
CA GLY A 175 -30.47 63.16 -3.88
C GLY A 175 -30.37 63.42 -2.38
N GLY A 176 -29.21 63.06 -1.83
CA GLY A 176 -28.72 63.42 -0.49
C GLY A 176 -27.27 62.94 -0.31
N PRO A 177 -26.42 63.67 0.42
CA PRO A 177 -25.14 64.14 -0.12
C PRO A 177 -23.92 63.27 0.17
N ASP A 178 -22.93 63.47 -0.70
CA ASP A 178 -21.52 63.09 -0.66
C ASP A 178 -20.95 62.70 0.71
N ASP A 179 -20.55 61.44 0.83
CA ASP A 179 -19.62 60.98 1.86
C ASP A 179 -18.28 60.61 1.19
N PRO A 180 -17.23 61.46 1.30
CA PRO A 180 -15.94 61.17 0.72
C PRO A 180 -15.20 60.18 1.65
N GLY A 181 -15.20 58.91 1.27
CA GLY A 181 -14.39 57.90 1.95
C GLY A 181 -12.88 58.26 1.89
N PRO A 182 -12.13 58.15 3.00
CA PRO A 182 -10.75 58.64 3.06
C PRO A 182 -9.78 57.76 2.28
N SER A 183 -8.82 58.43 1.64
CA SER A 183 -7.72 57.88 0.83
C SER A 183 -6.80 56.92 1.58
N ALA A 184 -6.28 55.95 0.82
CA ALA A 184 -5.22 55.03 1.21
C ALA A 184 -3.94 55.74 1.68
N ALA A 185 -3.32 55.15 2.70
CA ALA A 185 -1.91 55.30 3.06
C ALA A 185 -1.35 53.93 3.47
#